data_AF-A0AA88YQS0-F1
#
_entry.id   AF-A0AA88YQS0-F1
#
_cell.length_a   1.000
_cell.length_b   1.000
_cell.length_c   1.000
_cell.angle_alpha   90.00
_cell.angle_beta   90.00
_cell.angle_gamma   90.00
#
_symmetry.space_group_name_H-M   'P 1'
#
loop_
_entity.id
_entity.type
_entity.pdbx_description
1 polymer ?
#
loop_
_entity_poly.entity_id
_entity_poly.type
_entity_poly.pdbx_seq_one_letter_code
_entity_poly.pdbx_strand_id
1 'polypeptide(L)'
;MSVQNLSQEGLYNLTVDLQEQIQGLETWKTYTNDNMDQSFLLTMGIIIYLMQGGFALLEAGSVRSKNTTNILIKNLLDSFVSGIFYWLIGYAFAYGSGNSFIGYDNFAHDGLKNTDYATWFFQYCFAATAATIVSGAVAERCEFVAYLVYSSMITGFIYPVVSHWAWSSDGWLGKGFEHTSGTTITYRDFAGSGAVHTLSGVAAFVGAAVMGPRIGRFDKETKRPEDIKGHSVPLAALGGFILIFGFLAFNGASQGSISGENDGAIVSIAIKNTVMAGSGGAFTTMFMNRLKLFGDAKWSFGITLNGCLSGMVSICSSCNEVETYSALATGIIGGVAYMIVTWLMLNKLHVDDPLDACAVHFGGGVWGVIALAFFSNEVGIFYHWNADSGLQLAWQLVGLLTIIVWTAVLSFIMFYILKKFDLLRVPFILEMKGLDIPKHGEPAYPTEAYGHGWGERGDALHTMVKQSVQSSSTTLVSADLSTPRIQRSKLALDSHKDIPRHKAEQPKFYLDVNKEHIDNAEKNGVVLRQDLPGQRSNENTKF
;
A
#
# COMPACT_ATOMS: atom_id res chain seq x y z
N MET A 1 49.38 -36.41 -24.99
CA MET A 1 49.37 -37.67 -25.75
C MET A 1 48.19 -37.60 -26.71
N SER A 2 48.38 -37.77 -28.02
CA SER A 2 47.26 -37.78 -28.98
C SER A 2 46.27 -38.88 -28.60
N VAL A 3 44.95 -38.59 -28.61
CA VAL A 3 43.86 -39.54 -28.29
C VAL A 3 43.97 -40.82 -29.14
N GLN A 4 44.62 -40.75 -30.31
CA GLN A 4 44.86 -41.88 -31.20
C GLN A 4 45.83 -42.94 -30.64
N ASN A 5 46.57 -42.64 -29.57
CA ASN A 5 47.57 -43.55 -28.98
C ASN A 5 47.12 -44.18 -27.64
N LEU A 6 45.88 -44.00 -27.22
CA LEU A 6 45.36 -44.59 -25.97
C LEU A 6 44.95 -46.06 -26.19
N SER A 7 45.26 -46.92 -25.21
CA SER A 7 44.71 -48.28 -25.15
C SER A 7 43.20 -48.23 -24.94
N GLN A 8 42.48 -49.33 -25.21
CA GLN A 8 41.04 -49.42 -24.89
C GLN A 8 40.73 -49.08 -23.43
N GLU A 9 41.59 -49.50 -22.50
CA GLU A 9 41.50 -49.16 -21.08
C GLU A 9 41.75 -47.66 -20.83
N GLY A 10 42.70 -47.04 -21.54
CA GLY A 10 42.94 -45.59 -21.48
C GLY A 10 41.76 -44.77 -22.02
N LEU A 11 41.10 -45.23 -23.08
CA LEU A 11 39.87 -44.60 -23.61
C LEU A 11 38.69 -44.76 -22.64
N TYR A 12 38.55 -45.93 -22.01
CA TYR A 12 37.52 -46.17 -20.99
C TYR A 12 37.70 -45.24 -19.78
N ASN A 13 38.91 -45.17 -19.22
CA ASN A 13 39.21 -44.30 -18.07
C ASN A 13 39.00 -42.82 -18.39
N LEU A 14 39.39 -42.37 -19.59
CA LEU A 14 39.12 -41.00 -20.04
C LEU A 14 37.61 -40.72 -20.16
N THR A 15 36.84 -41.69 -20.64
CA THR A 15 35.38 -41.55 -20.76
C THR A 15 34.73 -41.42 -19.38
N VAL A 16 35.15 -42.23 -18.41
CA VAL A 16 34.67 -42.15 -17.02
C VAL A 16 35.03 -40.81 -16.39
N ASP A 17 36.29 -40.35 -16.52
CA ASP A 17 36.72 -39.04 -15.99
C ASP A 17 35.93 -37.88 -16.61
N LEU A 18 35.72 -37.89 -17.93
CA LEU A 18 34.89 -36.89 -18.60
C LEU A 18 33.44 -36.92 -18.12
N GLN A 19 32.87 -38.10 -17.88
CA GLN A 19 31.51 -38.23 -17.35
C GLN A 19 31.41 -37.68 -15.93
N GLU A 20 32.39 -37.95 -15.06
CA GLU A 20 32.45 -37.38 -13.72
C GLU A 20 32.59 -35.85 -13.74
N GLN A 21 33.43 -35.31 -14.63
CA GLN A 21 33.59 -33.87 -14.81
C GLN A 21 32.30 -33.21 -15.32
N ILE A 22 31.62 -33.81 -16.30
CA ILE A 22 30.33 -33.33 -16.80
C ILE A 22 29.29 -33.34 -15.68
N GLN A 23 29.20 -34.43 -14.91
CA GLN A 23 28.28 -34.51 -13.77
C GLN A 23 28.59 -33.44 -12.71
N GLY A 24 29.87 -33.18 -12.45
CA GLY A 24 30.32 -32.11 -11.58
C GLY A 24 29.89 -30.73 -12.08
N LEU A 25 30.04 -30.46 -13.39
CA LEU A 25 29.62 -29.20 -14.01
C LEU A 25 28.10 -29.01 -13.97
N GLU A 26 27.31 -30.04 -14.24
CA GLU A 26 25.84 -29.97 -14.15
C GLU A 26 25.37 -29.70 -12.71
N THR A 27 26.06 -30.29 -11.73
CA THR A 27 25.80 -30.05 -10.32
C THR A 27 26.11 -28.59 -9.95
N TRP A 28 27.28 -28.07 -10.35
CA TRP A 28 27.66 -26.67 -10.13
C TRP A 28 26.72 -25.68 -10.83
N LYS A 29 26.28 -26.00 -12.05
CA LYS A 29 25.32 -25.21 -12.79
C LYS A 29 23.98 -25.12 -12.05
N THR A 30 23.47 -26.24 -11.57
CA THR A 30 22.22 -26.31 -10.79
C THR A 30 22.32 -25.44 -9.53
N TYR A 31 23.37 -25.61 -8.73
CA TYR A 31 23.57 -24.78 -7.52
C TYR A 31 23.70 -23.29 -7.84
N THR A 32 24.38 -22.94 -8.94
CA THR A 32 24.55 -21.54 -9.33
C THR A 32 23.21 -20.94 -9.75
N ASN A 33 22.43 -21.66 -10.55
CA ASN A 33 21.11 -21.25 -11.01
C ASN A 33 20.15 -21.04 -9.83
N ASP A 34 20.03 -22.03 -8.94
CA ASP A 34 19.16 -21.95 -7.76
C ASP A 34 19.50 -20.74 -6.87
N ASN A 35 20.79 -20.49 -6.64
CA ASN A 35 21.25 -19.34 -5.85
C ASN A 35 20.96 -18.01 -6.56
N MET A 36 21.11 -17.95 -7.89
CA MET A 36 20.78 -16.77 -8.68
C MET A 36 19.29 -16.45 -8.63
N ASP A 37 18.44 -17.46 -8.77
CA ASP A 37 16.99 -17.29 -8.75
C ASP A 37 16.48 -16.90 -7.36
N GLN A 38 17.00 -17.52 -6.30
CA GLN A 38 16.69 -17.10 -4.93
C GLN A 38 17.14 -15.67 -4.65
N SER A 39 18.35 -15.28 -5.06
CA SER A 39 18.86 -13.91 -4.92
C SER A 39 18.01 -12.91 -5.68
N PHE A 40 17.60 -13.27 -6.90
CA PHE A 40 16.70 -12.47 -7.73
C PHE A 40 15.35 -12.25 -7.05
N LEU A 41 14.68 -13.31 -6.60
CA LEU A 41 13.39 -13.25 -5.92
C LEU A 41 13.46 -12.45 -4.61
N LEU A 42 14.51 -12.62 -3.81
CA LEU A 42 14.69 -11.85 -2.57
C LEU A 42 14.93 -10.37 -2.86
N THR A 43 15.80 -10.05 -3.82
CA THR A 43 16.10 -8.65 -4.17
C THR A 43 14.86 -7.95 -4.72
N MET A 44 14.17 -8.58 -5.66
CA MET A 44 12.94 -8.04 -6.23
C MET A 44 11.81 -7.99 -5.19
N GLY A 45 11.68 -9.02 -4.35
CA GLY A 45 10.73 -9.05 -3.24
C GLY A 45 10.94 -7.92 -2.24
N ILE A 46 12.19 -7.53 -1.94
CA ILE A 46 12.50 -6.38 -1.08
C ILE A 46 12.07 -5.07 -1.75
N ILE A 47 12.28 -4.92 -3.06
CA ILE A 47 11.82 -3.75 -3.82
C ILE A 47 10.30 -3.69 -3.85
N ILE A 48 9.61 -4.82 -3.98
CA ILE A 48 8.15 -4.88 -3.90
C ILE A 48 7.70 -4.57 -2.47
N TYR A 49 8.38 -5.08 -1.45
CA TYR A 49 8.06 -4.75 -0.05
C TYR A 49 8.17 -3.25 0.23
N LEU A 50 9.10 -2.54 -0.43
CA LEU A 50 9.20 -1.08 -0.36
C LEU A 50 7.91 -0.37 -0.83
N MET A 51 7.09 -1.01 -1.66
CA MET A 51 5.75 -0.48 -2.03
C MET A 51 4.86 -0.28 -0.81
N GLN A 52 5.04 -1.03 0.29
CA GLN A 52 4.29 -0.79 1.54
C GLN A 52 4.59 0.62 2.10
N GLY A 53 5.85 1.07 2.02
CA GLY A 53 6.21 2.46 2.32
C GLY A 53 5.61 3.45 1.32
N GLY A 54 5.51 3.05 0.05
CA GLY A 54 4.82 3.80 -1.00
C GLY A 54 3.34 4.04 -0.71
N PHE A 55 2.59 2.98 -0.37
CA PHE A 55 1.18 3.05 0.04
C PHE A 55 1.03 3.93 1.29
N ALA A 56 1.87 3.72 2.32
CA ALA A 56 1.81 4.50 3.54
C ALA A 56 1.94 6.02 3.29
N LEU A 57 2.88 6.43 2.43
CA LEU A 57 3.10 7.84 2.09
C LEU A 57 2.03 8.39 1.15
N LEU A 58 1.58 7.59 0.18
CA LEU A 58 0.49 7.95 -0.73
C LEU A 58 -0.79 8.23 0.06
N GLU A 59 -1.14 7.33 0.97
CA GLU A 59 -2.31 7.39 1.82
C GLU A 59 -2.21 8.54 2.83
N ALA A 60 -1.07 8.67 3.50
CA ALA A 60 -0.83 9.80 4.40
C ALA A 60 -1.07 11.13 3.69
N GLY A 61 -0.47 11.35 2.52
CA GLY A 61 -0.67 12.58 1.76
C GLY A 61 -2.11 12.81 1.27
N SER A 62 -2.87 11.74 1.06
CA SER A 62 -4.23 11.77 0.50
C SER A 62 -5.35 11.89 1.55
N VAL A 63 -5.04 11.68 2.84
CA VAL A 63 -5.99 11.90 3.94
C VAL A 63 -5.82 13.28 4.58
N ARG A 64 -6.80 13.71 5.39
CA ARG A 64 -6.67 14.92 6.21
C ARG A 64 -5.64 14.69 7.31
N SER A 65 -4.91 15.74 7.67
CA SER A 65 -3.78 15.69 8.61
C SER A 65 -4.09 15.08 9.98
N LYS A 66 -5.36 15.14 10.42
CA LYS A 66 -5.87 14.58 11.67
C LYS A 66 -5.98 13.04 11.70
N ASN A 67 -5.66 12.38 10.58
CA ASN A 67 -5.77 10.93 10.38
C ASN A 67 -4.45 10.30 9.90
N THR A 68 -3.34 11.05 9.90
CA THR A 68 -2.06 10.60 9.35
C THR A 68 -1.43 9.52 10.22
N THR A 69 -1.33 9.70 11.55
CA THR A 69 -0.77 8.67 12.45
C THR A 69 -1.53 7.36 12.28
N ASN A 70 -2.87 7.47 12.25
CA ASN A 70 -3.76 6.35 12.10
C ASN A 70 -3.55 5.59 10.78
N ILE A 71 -3.26 6.27 9.67
CA ILE A 71 -3.04 5.58 8.39
C ILE A 71 -1.65 4.94 8.31
N LEU A 72 -0.63 5.59 8.89
CA LEU A 72 0.74 5.07 8.93
C LEU A 72 0.83 3.79 9.77
N ILE A 73 0.22 3.76 10.97
CA ILE A 73 0.24 2.56 11.81
C ILE A 73 -0.51 1.39 11.15
N LYS A 74 -1.57 1.68 10.38
CA LYS A 74 -2.32 0.65 9.65
C LYS A 74 -1.51 0.05 8.52
N ASN A 75 -0.84 0.86 7.71
CA ASN A 75 0.05 0.36 6.66
C ASN A 75 1.21 -0.48 7.24
N LEU A 76 1.78 -0.04 8.36
CA LEU A 76 2.82 -0.81 9.06
C LEU A 76 2.29 -2.18 9.52
N LEU A 77 1.10 -2.21 10.12
CA LEU A 77 0.50 -3.44 10.62
C LEU A 77 0.00 -4.34 9.50
N ASP A 78 -0.47 -3.79 8.38
CA ASP A 78 -0.87 -4.59 7.22
C ASP A 78 0.29 -5.47 6.76
N SER A 79 1.53 -4.96 6.76
CA SER A 79 2.71 -5.77 6.46
C SER A 79 2.88 -6.95 7.43
N PHE A 80 2.88 -6.70 8.74
CA PHE A 80 3.14 -7.75 9.73
C PHE A 80 1.99 -8.73 9.92
N VAL A 81 0.74 -8.26 9.88
CA VAL A 81 -0.45 -9.11 9.91
C VAL A 81 -0.48 -10.00 8.67
N SER A 82 -0.24 -9.42 7.48
CA SER A 82 -0.12 -10.19 6.25
C SER A 82 0.98 -11.25 6.37
N GLY A 83 2.13 -10.91 6.96
CA GLY A 83 3.23 -11.85 7.15
C GLY A 83 2.82 -13.04 8.02
N ILE A 84 2.16 -12.78 9.15
CA ILE A 84 1.69 -13.81 10.08
C ILE A 84 0.66 -14.72 9.40
N PHE A 85 -0.38 -14.17 8.78
CA PHE A 85 -1.47 -14.98 8.23
C PHE A 85 -1.09 -15.68 6.92
N TYR A 86 -0.23 -15.06 6.11
CA TYR A 86 0.31 -15.71 4.92
C TYR A 86 1.29 -16.82 5.28
N TRP A 87 2.12 -16.66 6.31
CA TRP A 87 2.93 -17.76 6.85
C TRP A 87 2.09 -18.89 7.44
N LEU A 88 1.12 -18.56 8.29
CA LEU A 88 0.36 -19.54 9.06
C LEU A 88 -0.53 -20.42 8.17
N ILE A 89 -1.27 -19.80 7.24
CA ILE A 89 -2.26 -20.50 6.40
C ILE A 89 -2.26 -20.07 4.94
N GLY A 90 -1.90 -18.81 4.61
CA GLY A 90 -2.08 -18.30 3.26
C GLY A 90 -1.20 -18.98 2.22
N TYR A 91 0.08 -19.19 2.51
CA TYR A 91 0.99 -19.87 1.58
C TYR A 91 0.58 -21.33 1.35
N ALA A 92 0.14 -22.01 2.42
CA ALA A 92 -0.39 -23.38 2.34
C ALA A 92 -1.57 -23.47 1.37
N PHE A 93 -2.53 -22.56 1.49
CA PHE A 93 -3.68 -22.52 0.59
C PHE A 93 -3.33 -22.14 -0.85
N ALA A 94 -2.35 -21.24 -1.03
CA ALA A 94 -1.93 -20.77 -2.35
C ALA A 94 -1.07 -21.79 -3.10
N TYR A 95 -0.01 -22.31 -2.47
CA TYR A 95 1.07 -23.05 -3.14
C TYR A 95 1.36 -24.42 -2.53
N GLY A 96 0.65 -24.82 -1.47
CA GLY A 96 0.71 -26.18 -0.98
C GLY A 96 0.14 -27.18 -1.99
N SER A 97 0.59 -28.44 -1.90
CA SER A 97 0.00 -29.55 -2.64
C SER A 97 -1.48 -29.62 -2.33
N GLY A 98 -2.30 -29.79 -3.35
CA GLY A 98 -3.73 -29.55 -3.20
C GLY A 98 -4.60 -30.31 -4.19
N ASN A 99 -5.82 -29.78 -4.35
CA ASN A 99 -6.66 -30.13 -5.48
C ASN A 99 -6.84 -28.91 -6.37
N SER A 100 -7.76 -28.97 -7.33
CA SER A 100 -7.98 -27.88 -8.26
C SER A 100 -8.42 -26.55 -7.63
N PHE A 101 -8.88 -26.57 -6.36
CA PHE A 101 -9.47 -25.43 -5.67
C PHE A 101 -8.55 -24.79 -4.62
N ILE A 102 -7.80 -25.57 -3.84
CA ILE A 102 -6.98 -25.06 -2.73
C ILE A 102 -5.88 -26.07 -2.32
N GLY A 103 -4.78 -25.56 -1.75
CA GLY A 103 -3.72 -26.35 -1.12
C GLY A 103 -4.06 -26.83 0.30
N TYR A 104 -3.41 -27.91 0.76
CA TYR A 104 -3.66 -28.56 2.05
C TYR A 104 -2.42 -28.91 2.88
N ASP A 105 -1.22 -28.49 2.47
CA ASP A 105 0.04 -28.73 3.19
C ASP A 105 0.86 -27.43 3.33
N ASN A 106 2.02 -27.49 3.99
CA ASN A 106 2.89 -26.32 4.26
C ASN A 106 2.32 -25.27 5.22
N PHE A 107 1.33 -25.64 6.04
CA PHE A 107 0.82 -24.78 7.11
C PHE A 107 1.95 -24.40 8.08
N ALA A 108 2.11 -23.10 8.37
CA ALA A 108 3.20 -22.58 9.19
C ALA A 108 4.60 -23.04 8.71
N HIS A 109 4.76 -23.30 7.40
CA HIS A 109 5.96 -23.88 6.78
C HIS A 109 6.31 -25.31 7.22
N ASP A 110 5.39 -26.05 7.83
CA ASP A 110 5.60 -27.45 8.14
C ASP A 110 5.73 -28.27 6.84
N GLY A 111 6.94 -28.77 6.56
CA GLY A 111 7.27 -29.49 5.34
C GLY A 111 7.81 -28.63 4.18
N LEU A 112 7.89 -27.30 4.33
CA LEU A 112 8.41 -26.42 3.29
C LEU A 112 9.94 -26.54 3.19
N LYS A 113 10.47 -26.64 1.98
CA LYS A 113 11.92 -26.72 1.77
C LYS A 113 12.55 -25.36 1.96
N ASN A 114 13.78 -25.34 2.50
CA ASN A 114 14.53 -24.09 2.68
C ASN A 114 14.76 -23.31 1.38
N THR A 115 14.80 -24.01 0.24
CA THR A 115 14.94 -23.40 -1.09
C THR A 115 13.72 -22.59 -1.50
N ASP A 116 12.56 -22.82 -0.89
CA ASP A 116 11.28 -22.22 -1.27
C ASP A 116 10.96 -20.96 -0.44
N TYR A 117 11.79 -20.61 0.55
CA TYR A 117 11.61 -19.41 1.37
C TYR A 117 11.72 -18.11 0.55
N ALA A 118 12.54 -18.10 -0.50
CA ALA A 118 12.62 -16.95 -1.43
C ALA A 118 11.27 -16.75 -2.16
N THR A 119 10.68 -17.84 -2.66
CA THR A 119 9.35 -17.83 -3.29
C THR A 119 8.27 -17.45 -2.29
N TRP A 120 8.31 -17.98 -1.05
CA TRP A 120 7.38 -17.57 0.00
C TRP A 120 7.44 -16.06 0.25
N PHE A 121 8.64 -15.51 0.43
CA PHE A 121 8.80 -14.08 0.68
C PHE A 121 8.28 -13.23 -0.48
N PHE A 122 8.60 -13.64 -1.71
CA PHE A 122 8.11 -12.99 -2.92
C PHE A 122 6.57 -12.97 -2.96
N GLN A 123 5.92 -14.12 -2.73
CA GLN A 123 4.46 -14.23 -2.77
C GLN A 123 3.77 -13.56 -1.59
N TYR A 124 4.41 -13.53 -0.42
CA TYR A 124 3.97 -12.75 0.73
C TYR A 124 3.84 -11.26 0.36
N CYS A 125 4.81 -10.71 -0.38
CA CYS A 125 4.76 -9.31 -0.81
C CYS A 125 3.53 -9.01 -1.69
N PHE A 126 3.09 -9.96 -2.52
CA PHE A 126 1.87 -9.82 -3.32
C PHE A 126 0.62 -9.91 -2.44
N ALA A 127 0.58 -10.84 -1.50
CA ALA A 127 -0.53 -10.98 -0.55
C ALA A 127 -0.70 -9.71 0.30
N ALA A 128 0.41 -9.16 0.81
CA ALA A 128 0.43 -7.91 1.57
C ALA A 128 0.01 -6.71 0.70
N THR A 129 0.39 -6.70 -0.58
CA THR A 129 -0.08 -5.70 -1.55
C THR A 129 -1.60 -5.80 -1.76
N ALA A 130 -2.15 -7.01 -1.84
CA ALA A 130 -3.58 -7.20 -1.99
C ALA A 130 -4.38 -6.66 -0.78
N ALA A 131 -3.90 -6.90 0.44
CA ALA A 131 -4.53 -6.39 1.64
C ALA A 131 -4.44 -4.86 1.77
N THR A 132 -3.26 -4.27 1.51
CA THR A 132 -3.03 -2.83 1.73
C THR A 132 -3.87 -1.94 0.79
N ILE A 133 -4.18 -2.41 -0.43
CA ILE A 133 -5.06 -1.69 -1.38
C ILE A 133 -6.42 -1.33 -0.77
N VAL A 134 -6.96 -2.20 0.09
CA VAL A 134 -8.26 -1.96 0.74
C VAL A 134 -8.16 -0.82 1.76
N SER A 135 -6.99 -0.62 2.36
CA SER A 135 -6.77 0.32 3.47
C SER A 135 -7.03 1.78 3.04
N GLY A 136 -6.55 2.16 1.85
CA GLY A 136 -6.83 3.46 1.23
C GLY A 136 -8.32 3.70 0.98
N ALA A 137 -9.06 2.71 0.48
CA ALA A 137 -10.49 2.83 0.20
C ALA A 137 -11.33 3.01 1.48
N VAL A 138 -10.86 2.49 2.62
CA VAL A 138 -11.54 2.59 3.92
C VAL A 138 -10.96 3.64 4.88
N ALA A 139 -10.02 4.46 4.41
CA ALA A 139 -9.33 5.47 5.21
C ALA A 139 -10.25 6.52 5.89
N GLU A 140 -9.74 7.13 6.95
CA GLU A 140 -10.37 8.17 7.80
C GLU A 140 -11.58 7.78 8.67
N ARG A 141 -12.28 6.68 8.36
CA ARG A 141 -13.48 6.27 9.13
C ARG A 141 -13.55 4.81 9.55
N CYS A 142 -12.64 3.97 9.09
CA CYS A 142 -12.63 2.57 9.49
C CYS A 142 -12.02 2.39 10.89
N GLU A 143 -12.62 1.50 11.66
CA GLU A 143 -12.18 1.09 12.99
C GLU A 143 -10.93 0.22 12.92
N PHE A 144 -10.00 0.41 13.86
CA PHE A 144 -8.70 -0.26 13.86
C PHE A 144 -8.80 -1.80 13.87
N VAL A 145 -9.77 -2.35 14.61
CA VAL A 145 -10.00 -3.80 14.67
C VAL A 145 -10.45 -4.36 13.32
N ALA A 146 -11.28 -3.63 12.56
CA ALA A 146 -11.68 -4.05 11.24
C ALA A 146 -10.49 -4.19 10.28
N TYR A 147 -9.46 -3.33 10.42
CA TYR A 147 -8.21 -3.47 9.65
C TYR A 147 -7.53 -4.80 9.89
N LEU A 148 -7.28 -5.14 11.16
CA LEU A 148 -6.64 -6.41 11.52
C LEU A 148 -7.44 -7.60 10.96
N VAL A 149 -8.76 -7.58 11.08
CA VAL A 149 -9.63 -8.66 10.60
C VAL A 149 -9.59 -8.79 9.09
N TYR A 150 -9.81 -7.71 8.34
CA TYR A 150 -9.86 -7.84 6.88
C TYR A 150 -8.48 -8.19 6.31
N SER A 151 -7.41 -7.63 6.87
CA SER A 151 -6.03 -7.87 6.41
C SER A 151 -5.67 -9.34 6.60
N SER A 152 -6.03 -9.90 7.76
CA SER A 152 -5.88 -11.33 8.08
C SER A 152 -6.69 -12.23 7.14
N MET A 153 -7.95 -11.87 6.85
CA MET A 153 -8.83 -12.66 5.99
C MET A 153 -8.41 -12.62 4.51
N ILE A 154 -7.98 -11.46 4.03
CA ILE A 154 -7.50 -11.31 2.65
C ILE A 154 -6.23 -12.14 2.47
N THR A 155 -5.22 -11.92 3.30
CA THR A 155 -3.92 -12.59 3.17
C THR A 155 -3.94 -14.05 3.60
N GLY A 156 -4.80 -14.42 4.53
CA GLY A 156 -4.91 -15.80 5.03
C GLY A 156 -5.85 -16.69 4.21
N PHE A 157 -6.82 -16.14 3.47
CA PHE A 157 -7.82 -16.97 2.77
C PHE A 157 -8.31 -16.44 1.42
N ILE A 158 -8.82 -15.20 1.35
CA ILE A 158 -9.50 -14.71 0.12
C ILE A 158 -8.51 -14.64 -1.06
N TYR A 159 -7.35 -14.01 -0.86
CA TYR A 159 -6.31 -13.91 -1.87
C TYR A 159 -5.61 -15.24 -2.15
N PRO A 160 -5.15 -16.02 -1.13
CA PRO A 160 -4.52 -17.31 -1.36
C PRO A 160 -5.31 -18.28 -2.24
N VAL A 161 -6.62 -18.37 -2.07
CA VAL A 161 -7.46 -19.27 -2.88
C VAL A 161 -7.46 -18.84 -4.35
N VAL A 162 -7.50 -17.54 -4.63
CA VAL A 162 -7.42 -17.01 -6.00
C VAL A 162 -6.03 -17.18 -6.60
N SER A 163 -4.98 -16.96 -5.79
CA SER A 163 -3.59 -17.25 -6.16
C SER A 163 -3.42 -18.74 -6.51
N HIS A 164 -4.04 -19.64 -5.74
CA HIS A 164 -4.04 -21.07 -6.06
C HIS A 164 -4.68 -21.34 -7.42
N TRP A 165 -5.88 -20.80 -7.67
CA TRP A 165 -6.56 -21.01 -8.95
C TRP A 165 -5.72 -20.55 -10.14
N ALA A 166 -5.13 -19.37 -10.05
CA ALA A 166 -4.44 -18.72 -11.17
C ALA A 166 -2.99 -19.21 -11.35
N TRP A 167 -2.26 -19.48 -10.27
CA TRP A 167 -0.80 -19.62 -10.29
C TRP A 167 -0.26 -20.89 -9.66
N SER A 168 -1.06 -21.65 -8.91
CA SER A 168 -0.62 -22.99 -8.50
C SER A 168 -0.57 -23.91 -9.70
N SER A 169 0.40 -24.82 -9.71
CA SER A 169 0.44 -25.93 -10.67
C SER A 169 -0.81 -26.79 -10.59
N ASP A 170 -1.54 -26.76 -9.47
CA ASP A 170 -2.79 -27.51 -9.27
C ASP A 170 -4.07 -26.76 -9.62
N GLY A 171 -4.02 -25.43 -9.69
CA GLY A 171 -5.17 -24.55 -9.83
C GLY A 171 -6.00 -24.78 -11.09
N TRP A 172 -7.32 -24.88 -10.94
CA TRP A 172 -8.23 -25.15 -12.06
C TRP A 172 -8.18 -24.07 -13.15
N LEU A 173 -8.00 -22.80 -12.76
CA LEU A 173 -8.09 -21.68 -13.67
C LEU A 173 -6.82 -21.58 -14.54
N GLY A 174 -5.65 -21.72 -13.92
CA GLY A 174 -4.34 -21.80 -14.58
C GLY A 174 -4.15 -23.10 -15.38
N LYS A 175 -4.64 -24.26 -14.91
CA LYS A 175 -4.64 -25.51 -15.69
C LYS A 175 -5.52 -25.42 -16.93
N GLY A 176 -6.65 -24.73 -16.83
CA GLY A 176 -7.54 -24.52 -17.96
C GLY A 176 -8.18 -25.82 -18.47
N PHE A 177 -8.43 -25.89 -19.77
CA PHE A 177 -9.02 -27.06 -20.42
C PHE A 177 -8.41 -27.32 -21.80
N GLU A 178 -8.41 -28.58 -22.22
CA GLU A 178 -8.00 -28.96 -23.58
C GLU A 178 -9.12 -28.68 -24.58
N HIS A 179 -8.81 -27.92 -25.62
CA HIS A 179 -9.69 -27.73 -26.76
C HIS A 179 -9.45 -28.82 -27.80
N THR A 180 -10.46 -29.10 -28.65
CA THR A 180 -10.41 -30.15 -29.68
C THR A 180 -9.29 -29.97 -30.72
N SER A 181 -8.66 -28.79 -30.79
CA SER A 181 -7.46 -28.52 -31.59
C SER A 181 -6.18 -29.14 -31.02
N GLY A 182 -6.22 -29.67 -29.79
CA GLY A 182 -5.04 -30.10 -29.03
C GLY A 182 -4.35 -28.96 -28.28
N THR A 183 -4.89 -27.75 -28.33
CA THR A 183 -4.41 -26.58 -27.58
C THR A 183 -5.05 -26.56 -26.19
N THR A 184 -4.24 -26.37 -25.15
CA THR A 184 -4.74 -26.10 -23.80
C THR A 184 -5.01 -24.61 -23.64
N ILE A 185 -6.25 -24.24 -23.36
CA ILE A 185 -6.66 -22.86 -23.09
C ILE A 185 -6.56 -22.63 -21.58
N THR A 186 -5.65 -21.75 -21.17
CA THR A 186 -5.33 -21.48 -19.77
C THR A 186 -5.61 -20.04 -19.38
N TYR A 187 -5.90 -19.79 -18.11
CA TYR A 187 -5.99 -18.42 -17.63
C TYR A 187 -4.58 -17.87 -17.48
N ARG A 188 -4.36 -16.70 -18.08
CA ARG A 188 -3.05 -16.04 -18.08
C ARG A 188 -3.17 -14.73 -17.32
N ASP A 189 -2.32 -14.59 -16.31
CA ASP A 189 -2.24 -13.37 -15.52
C ASP A 189 -0.85 -13.27 -14.90
N PHE A 190 0.12 -12.79 -15.68
CA PHE A 190 1.54 -12.90 -15.38
C PHE A 190 1.92 -12.33 -14.00
N ALA A 191 1.54 -11.09 -13.73
CA ALA A 191 1.82 -10.40 -12.47
C ALA A 191 0.56 -10.06 -11.64
N GLY A 192 -0.66 -10.32 -12.14
CA GLY A 192 -1.87 -10.23 -11.31
C GLY A 192 -2.78 -9.02 -11.53
N SER A 193 -3.13 -8.64 -12.77
CA SER A 193 -4.23 -7.68 -12.99
C SER A 193 -5.55 -8.24 -12.44
N GLY A 194 -5.76 -9.56 -12.55
CA GLY A 194 -6.90 -10.26 -11.98
C GLY A 194 -6.65 -10.66 -10.53
N ALA A 195 -5.66 -11.54 -10.33
CA ALA A 195 -5.42 -12.22 -9.06
C ALA A 195 -5.09 -11.28 -7.89
N VAL A 196 -4.41 -10.15 -8.16
CA VAL A 196 -4.09 -9.14 -7.14
C VAL A 196 -5.03 -7.96 -7.29
N HIS A 197 -5.01 -7.27 -8.43
CA HIS A 197 -5.61 -5.95 -8.52
C HIS A 197 -7.14 -5.97 -8.67
N THR A 198 -7.71 -6.85 -9.50
CA THR A 198 -9.18 -6.98 -9.57
C THR A 198 -9.73 -7.48 -8.25
N LEU A 199 -9.12 -8.52 -7.65
CA LEU A 199 -9.47 -9.02 -6.32
C LEU A 199 -9.52 -7.88 -5.30
N SER A 200 -8.40 -7.17 -5.16
CA SER A 200 -8.26 -6.14 -4.12
C SER A 200 -9.13 -4.92 -4.40
N GLY A 201 -9.33 -4.56 -5.67
CA GLY A 201 -10.24 -3.50 -6.09
C GLY A 201 -11.70 -3.83 -5.77
N VAL A 202 -12.13 -5.09 -5.94
CA VAL A 202 -13.46 -5.54 -5.52
C VAL A 202 -13.59 -5.53 -3.99
N ALA A 203 -12.59 -6.02 -3.26
CA ALA A 203 -12.60 -5.98 -1.80
C ALA A 203 -12.67 -4.53 -1.28
N ALA A 204 -11.91 -3.62 -1.89
CA ALA A 204 -11.93 -2.18 -1.62
C ALA A 204 -13.30 -1.56 -1.90
N PHE A 205 -13.91 -1.86 -3.05
CA PHE A 205 -15.27 -1.42 -3.39
C PHE A 205 -16.29 -1.86 -2.34
N VAL A 206 -16.31 -3.16 -2.01
CA VAL A 206 -17.27 -3.71 -1.06
C VAL A 206 -17.06 -3.14 0.33
N GLY A 207 -15.81 -3.03 0.78
CA GLY A 207 -15.47 -2.41 2.07
C GLY A 207 -15.95 -0.98 2.16
N ALA A 208 -15.66 -0.15 1.15
CA ALA A 208 -16.10 1.24 1.11
C ALA A 208 -17.64 1.37 1.03
N ALA A 209 -18.30 0.53 0.23
CA ALA A 209 -19.75 0.54 0.07
C ALA A 209 -20.50 0.13 1.35
N VAL A 210 -20.05 -0.95 2.02
CA VAL A 210 -20.67 -1.43 3.27
C VAL A 210 -20.45 -0.42 4.40
N MET A 211 -19.27 0.19 4.49
CA MET A 211 -18.92 1.20 5.49
C MET A 211 -19.66 2.53 5.31
N GLY A 212 -19.96 2.87 4.06
CA GLY A 212 -20.56 4.13 3.68
C GLY A 212 -19.57 5.30 3.63
N PRO A 213 -20.03 6.45 3.15
CA PRO A 213 -19.16 7.58 2.81
C PRO A 213 -18.68 8.36 4.03
N ARG A 214 -17.53 9.04 3.93
CA ARG A 214 -17.07 9.98 4.95
C ARG A 214 -18.08 11.10 5.15
N ILE A 215 -18.16 11.60 6.38
CA ILE A 215 -19.02 12.72 6.73
C ILE A 215 -18.64 13.92 5.87
N GLY A 216 -19.64 14.47 5.17
CA GLY A 216 -19.48 15.61 4.27
C GLY A 216 -19.01 15.27 2.86
N ARG A 217 -18.80 13.99 2.51
CA ARG A 217 -18.40 13.60 1.15
C ARG A 217 -19.49 13.86 0.10
N PHE A 218 -20.74 13.71 0.49
CA PHE A 218 -21.89 13.94 -0.40
C PHE A 218 -22.81 14.97 0.25
N ASP A 219 -23.19 15.96 -0.53
CA ASP A 219 -24.16 16.96 -0.10
C ASP A 219 -25.48 16.29 0.29
N LYS A 220 -26.09 16.74 1.39
CA LYS A 220 -27.25 16.06 1.98
C LYS A 220 -28.48 16.14 1.07
N GLU A 221 -28.65 17.28 0.40
CA GLU A 221 -29.83 17.60 -0.41
C GLU A 221 -29.65 17.16 -1.86
N THR A 222 -28.56 17.60 -2.50
CA THR A 222 -28.30 17.38 -3.93
C THR A 222 -27.64 16.05 -4.23
N LYS A 223 -27.11 15.35 -3.20
CA LYS A 223 -26.30 14.13 -3.32
C LYS A 223 -25.04 14.28 -4.17
N ARG A 224 -24.65 15.51 -4.51
CA ARG A 224 -23.45 15.77 -5.30
C ARG A 224 -22.19 15.45 -4.49
N PRO A 225 -21.14 14.93 -5.13
CA PRO A 225 -19.86 14.68 -4.47
C PRO A 225 -19.16 16.01 -4.14
N GLU A 226 -18.73 16.14 -2.90
CA GLU A 226 -17.95 17.26 -2.35
C GLU A 226 -16.51 16.85 -2.10
N ASP A 227 -15.55 17.63 -2.59
CA ASP A 227 -14.11 17.30 -2.52
C ASP A 227 -13.59 17.35 -1.08
N ILE A 228 -13.04 16.22 -0.60
CA ILE A 228 -12.31 16.14 0.68
C ILE A 228 -10.84 15.99 0.36
N LYS A 229 -10.11 17.11 0.46
CA LYS A 229 -8.69 17.15 0.08
C LYS A 229 -7.80 16.44 1.08
N GLY A 230 -6.83 15.71 0.53
CA GLY A 230 -5.63 15.29 1.26
C GLY A 230 -4.79 16.49 1.69
N HIS A 231 -4.01 16.31 2.74
CA HIS A 231 -3.29 17.41 3.38
C HIS A 231 -1.89 17.66 2.78
N SER A 232 -1.31 16.73 2.00
CA SER A 232 0.06 16.87 1.49
C SER A 232 0.28 16.18 0.14
N VAL A 233 0.28 16.98 -0.93
CA VAL A 233 0.66 16.53 -2.28
C VAL A 233 2.10 16.01 -2.34
N PRO A 234 3.12 16.63 -1.69
CA PRO A 234 4.48 16.08 -1.70
C PRO A 234 4.60 14.68 -1.10
N LEU A 235 3.89 14.39 0.00
CA LEU A 235 3.86 13.03 0.58
C LEU A 235 3.19 12.05 -0.37
N ALA A 236 2.04 12.45 -0.93
CA ALA A 236 1.34 11.65 -1.92
C ALA A 236 2.22 11.34 -3.14
N ALA A 237 2.98 12.35 -3.61
CA ALA A 237 3.89 12.22 -4.73
C ALA A 237 5.06 11.27 -4.43
N LEU A 238 5.71 11.41 -3.28
CA LEU A 238 6.79 10.52 -2.87
C LEU A 238 6.31 9.06 -2.79
N GLY A 239 5.15 8.83 -2.16
CA GLY A 239 4.53 7.51 -2.12
C GLY A 239 4.27 6.95 -3.52
N GLY A 240 3.67 7.77 -4.40
CA GLY A 240 3.43 7.43 -5.80
C GLY A 240 4.69 7.03 -6.58
N PHE A 241 5.79 7.77 -6.43
CA PHE A 241 7.05 7.43 -7.09
C PHE A 241 7.66 6.12 -6.57
N ILE A 242 7.54 5.85 -5.26
CA ILE A 242 7.97 4.58 -4.68
C ILE A 242 7.13 3.42 -5.24
N LEU A 243 5.81 3.60 -5.38
CA LEU A 243 4.93 2.60 -5.99
C LEU A 243 5.30 2.35 -7.46
N ILE A 244 5.57 3.40 -8.24
CA ILE A 244 6.03 3.27 -9.63
C ILE A 244 7.33 2.46 -9.70
N PHE A 245 8.30 2.76 -8.84
CA PHE A 245 9.56 2.02 -8.76
C PHE A 245 9.33 0.55 -8.40
N GLY A 246 8.51 0.28 -7.39
CA GLY A 246 8.16 -1.07 -6.96
C GLY A 246 7.41 -1.87 -8.02
N PHE A 247 6.52 -1.24 -8.81
CA PHE A 247 5.81 -1.89 -9.91
C PHE A 247 6.74 -2.47 -10.98
N LEU A 248 7.93 -1.87 -11.18
CA LEU A 248 8.93 -2.41 -12.11
C LEU A 248 9.44 -3.77 -11.61
N ALA A 249 9.71 -3.90 -10.31
CA ALA A 249 10.08 -5.16 -9.71
C ALA A 249 8.90 -6.13 -9.66
N PHE A 250 7.70 -5.66 -9.31
CA PHE A 250 6.46 -6.46 -9.26
C PHE A 250 6.22 -7.20 -10.58
N ASN A 251 6.25 -6.45 -11.70
CA ASN A 251 6.04 -7.03 -13.01
C ASN A 251 7.27 -7.80 -13.50
N GLY A 252 8.49 -7.27 -13.36
CA GLY A 252 9.71 -7.95 -13.83
C GLY A 252 9.95 -9.29 -13.13
N ALA A 253 9.77 -9.35 -11.82
CA ALA A 253 10.07 -10.52 -11.01
C ALA A 253 9.02 -11.62 -11.07
N SER A 254 7.83 -11.31 -11.62
CA SER A 254 6.80 -12.32 -11.87
C SER A 254 7.23 -13.40 -12.87
N GLN A 255 8.38 -13.21 -13.55
CA GLN A 255 9.06 -14.29 -14.27
C GLN A 255 9.44 -15.47 -13.36
N GLY A 256 9.71 -15.22 -12.08
CA GLY A 256 10.04 -16.24 -11.09
C GLY A 256 11.49 -16.73 -11.10
N SER A 257 12.24 -16.44 -12.16
CA SER A 257 13.62 -16.90 -12.39
C SER A 257 14.41 -15.88 -13.22
N ILE A 258 15.74 -15.93 -13.12
CA ILE A 258 16.70 -15.15 -13.94
C ILE A 258 17.79 -16.02 -14.58
N SER A 259 17.86 -17.31 -14.21
CA SER A 259 18.94 -18.22 -14.62
C SER A 259 18.62 -19.05 -15.87
N GLY A 260 17.35 -19.09 -16.29
CA GLY A 260 16.87 -19.81 -17.45
C GLY A 260 17.20 -19.15 -18.78
N GLU A 261 17.07 -19.91 -19.86
CA GLU A 261 17.24 -19.38 -21.21
C GLU A 261 16.18 -18.31 -21.49
N ASN A 262 16.62 -17.13 -21.92
CA ASN A 262 15.78 -15.95 -22.20
C ASN A 262 15.09 -15.28 -20.99
N ASP A 263 15.26 -15.76 -19.75
CA ASP A 263 14.62 -15.13 -18.57
C ASP A 263 14.94 -13.64 -18.47
N GLY A 264 16.21 -13.26 -18.63
CA GLY A 264 16.63 -11.86 -18.61
C GLY A 264 15.96 -11.00 -19.69
N ALA A 265 15.66 -11.58 -20.86
CA ALA A 265 14.93 -10.88 -21.91
C ALA A 265 13.46 -10.67 -21.51
N ILE A 266 12.80 -11.69 -20.95
CA ILE A 266 11.41 -11.59 -20.49
C ILE A 266 11.27 -10.54 -19.37
N VAL A 267 12.16 -10.57 -18.38
CA VAL A 267 12.20 -9.55 -17.31
C VAL A 267 12.36 -8.15 -17.90
N SER A 268 13.25 -7.97 -18.89
CA SER A 268 13.45 -6.66 -19.54
C SER A 268 12.21 -6.19 -20.32
N ILE A 269 11.49 -7.11 -20.98
CA ILE A 269 10.25 -6.81 -21.70
C ILE A 269 9.16 -6.40 -20.72
N ALA A 270 9.00 -7.12 -19.61
CA ALA A 270 8.05 -6.82 -18.55
C ALA A 270 8.25 -5.42 -17.97
N ILE A 271 9.49 -5.06 -17.62
CA ILE A 271 9.82 -3.73 -17.07
C ILE A 271 9.55 -2.63 -18.10
N LYS A 272 10.03 -2.80 -19.35
CA LYS A 272 9.81 -1.84 -20.43
C LYS A 272 8.32 -1.61 -20.68
N ASN A 273 7.53 -2.68 -20.78
CA ASN A 273 6.08 -2.60 -21.00
C ASN A 273 5.35 -1.94 -19.82
N THR A 274 5.83 -2.15 -18.59
CA THR A 274 5.30 -1.49 -17.39
C THR A 274 5.45 0.03 -17.45
N VAL A 275 6.63 0.52 -17.84
CA VAL A 275 6.88 1.96 -18.03
C VAL A 275 5.97 2.55 -19.10
N MET A 276 5.82 1.84 -20.22
CA MET A 276 5.01 2.32 -21.35
C MET A 276 3.52 2.36 -21.01
N ALA A 277 2.99 1.35 -20.33
CA ALA A 277 1.60 1.33 -19.90
C ALA A 277 1.32 2.42 -18.84
N GLY A 278 2.20 2.58 -17.85
CA GLY A 278 2.08 3.67 -16.88
C GLY A 278 2.10 5.05 -17.55
N SER A 279 2.97 5.24 -18.54
CA SER A 279 3.01 6.47 -19.34
C SER A 279 1.68 6.71 -20.09
N GLY A 280 1.14 5.67 -20.73
CA GLY A 280 -0.15 5.74 -21.43
C GLY A 280 -1.30 6.14 -20.50
N GLY A 281 -1.37 5.51 -19.32
CA GLY A 281 -2.38 5.82 -18.31
C GLY A 281 -2.25 7.25 -17.77
N ALA A 282 -1.03 7.67 -17.42
CA ALA A 282 -0.75 9.00 -16.87
C ALA A 282 -1.14 10.13 -17.84
N PHE A 283 -0.68 10.06 -19.10
CA PHE A 283 -1.01 11.08 -20.10
C PHE A 283 -2.52 11.10 -20.39
N THR A 284 -3.14 9.92 -20.48
CA THR A 284 -4.56 9.81 -20.79
C THR A 284 -5.41 10.50 -19.73
N THR A 285 -5.24 10.17 -18.45
CA THR A 285 -6.04 10.76 -17.38
C THR A 285 -5.75 12.25 -17.22
N MET A 286 -4.49 12.65 -17.36
CA MET A 286 -4.08 14.05 -17.33
C MET A 286 -4.82 14.88 -18.39
N PHE A 287 -4.83 14.42 -19.65
CA PHE A 287 -5.51 15.11 -20.74
C PHE A 287 -7.04 15.04 -20.61
N MET A 288 -7.61 13.88 -20.25
CA MET A 288 -9.05 13.74 -20.05
C MET A 288 -9.58 14.69 -18.96
N ASN A 289 -8.84 14.85 -17.86
CA ASN A 289 -9.17 15.82 -16.82
C ASN A 289 -9.04 17.25 -17.34
N ARG A 290 -7.93 17.59 -18.01
CA ARG A 290 -7.71 18.93 -18.59
C ARG A 290 -8.80 19.32 -19.59
N LEU A 291 -9.30 18.37 -20.37
CA LEU A 291 -10.35 18.54 -21.38
C LEU A 291 -11.78 18.51 -20.81
N LYS A 292 -11.94 18.43 -19.48
CA LYS A 292 -13.25 18.39 -18.78
C LYS A 292 -14.15 17.22 -19.16
N LEU A 293 -13.59 16.06 -19.51
CA LEU A 293 -14.42 14.87 -19.77
C LEU A 293 -15.04 14.32 -18.47
N PHE A 294 -14.34 14.45 -17.35
CA PHE A 294 -14.74 13.86 -16.06
C PHE A 294 -14.45 14.75 -14.83
N GLY A 295 -13.92 15.96 -15.02
CA GLY A 295 -13.49 16.83 -13.92
C GLY A 295 -13.27 18.28 -14.30
N ASP A 296 -12.63 19.03 -13.41
CA ASP A 296 -12.23 20.42 -13.65
C ASP A 296 -11.14 20.51 -14.72
N ALA A 297 -11.11 21.60 -15.50
CA ALA A 297 -10.04 21.88 -16.48
C ALA A 297 -8.70 22.25 -15.82
N LYS A 298 -8.16 21.38 -14.97
CA LYS A 298 -6.92 21.58 -14.21
C LYS A 298 -5.95 20.46 -14.51
N TRP A 299 -4.66 20.76 -14.40
CA TRP A 299 -3.60 19.77 -14.38
C TRP A 299 -3.53 19.19 -12.96
N SER A 300 -4.10 18.01 -12.75
CA SER A 300 -4.20 17.39 -11.43
C SER A 300 -3.14 16.32 -11.25
N PHE A 301 -2.21 16.53 -10.31
CA PHE A 301 -1.16 15.56 -10.00
C PHE A 301 -1.74 14.21 -9.56
N GLY A 302 -2.71 14.20 -8.64
CA GLY A 302 -3.30 12.96 -8.13
C GLY A 302 -4.00 12.12 -9.20
N ILE A 303 -4.74 12.78 -10.11
CA ILE A 303 -5.41 12.09 -11.23
C ILE A 303 -4.40 11.53 -12.24
N THR A 304 -3.33 12.29 -12.53
CA THR A 304 -2.23 11.80 -13.38
C THR A 304 -1.51 10.62 -12.73
N LEU A 305 -1.24 10.69 -11.43
CA LEU A 305 -0.56 9.63 -10.68
C LEU A 305 -1.42 8.36 -10.62
N ASN A 306 -2.71 8.47 -10.27
CA ASN A 306 -3.63 7.33 -10.26
C ASN A 306 -3.83 6.76 -11.68
N GLY A 307 -3.81 7.60 -12.71
CA GLY A 307 -3.78 7.14 -14.10
C GLY A 307 -2.52 6.35 -14.45
N CYS A 308 -1.35 6.80 -13.98
CA CYS A 308 -0.09 6.07 -14.10
C CYS A 308 -0.19 4.67 -13.47
N LEU A 309 -0.63 4.62 -12.20
CA LEU A 309 -0.79 3.38 -11.46
C LEU A 309 -1.82 2.46 -12.11
N SER A 310 -2.95 2.99 -12.59
CA SER A 310 -3.96 2.19 -13.32
C SER A 310 -3.39 1.61 -14.61
N GLY A 311 -2.56 2.37 -15.34
CA GLY A 311 -1.85 1.88 -16.51
C GLY A 311 -0.88 0.75 -16.18
N MET A 312 -0.11 0.88 -15.09
CA MET A 312 0.80 -0.18 -14.61
C MET A 312 0.06 -1.44 -14.14
N VAL A 313 -1.07 -1.26 -13.43
CA VAL A 313 -1.98 -2.35 -13.06
C VAL A 313 -2.53 -3.06 -14.30
N SER A 314 -2.91 -2.31 -15.33
CA SER A 314 -3.54 -2.89 -16.53
C SER A 314 -2.59 -3.76 -17.35
N ILE A 315 -1.28 -3.56 -17.27
CA ILE A 315 -0.34 -4.36 -18.05
C ILE A 315 0.14 -5.61 -17.31
N CYS A 316 -0.16 -5.76 -16.01
CA CYS A 316 0.33 -6.87 -15.18
C CYS A 316 0.02 -8.25 -15.78
N SER A 317 -1.11 -8.43 -16.47
CA SER A 317 -1.48 -9.76 -16.99
C SER A 317 -0.58 -10.21 -18.13
N SER A 318 -0.02 -9.29 -18.92
CA SER A 318 0.65 -9.59 -20.19
C SER A 318 1.96 -8.82 -20.40
N CYS A 319 2.53 -8.23 -19.35
CA CYS A 319 3.71 -7.36 -19.49
C CYS A 319 4.91 -8.09 -20.09
N ASN A 320 5.01 -9.40 -19.90
CA ASN A 320 6.07 -10.28 -20.40
C ASN A 320 6.05 -10.54 -21.91
N GLU A 321 4.89 -10.42 -22.57
CA GLU A 321 4.70 -11.04 -23.89
C GLU A 321 4.08 -10.13 -24.97
N VAL A 322 3.69 -8.90 -24.63
CA VAL A 322 3.08 -7.98 -25.62
C VAL A 322 4.09 -7.04 -26.26
N GLU A 323 3.76 -6.58 -27.46
CA GLU A 323 4.48 -5.49 -28.11
C GLU A 323 4.42 -4.18 -27.31
N THR A 324 5.46 -3.36 -27.47
CA THR A 324 5.61 -2.10 -26.72
C THR A 324 4.46 -1.12 -26.99
N TYR A 325 3.95 -1.08 -28.22
CA TYR A 325 2.80 -0.23 -28.57
C TYR A 325 1.49 -0.76 -27.97
N SER A 326 1.35 -2.09 -27.86
CA SER A 326 0.22 -2.73 -27.19
C SER A 326 0.22 -2.45 -25.69
N ALA A 327 1.40 -2.41 -25.06
CA ALA A 327 1.54 -1.98 -23.67
C ALA A 327 1.11 -0.52 -23.47
N LEU A 328 1.53 0.40 -24.35
CA LEU A 328 1.07 1.79 -24.32
C LEU A 328 -0.46 1.89 -24.48
N ALA A 329 -1.04 1.18 -25.45
CA ALA A 329 -2.49 1.15 -25.69
C ALA A 329 -3.26 0.58 -24.49
N THR A 330 -2.75 -0.49 -23.88
CA THR A 330 -3.29 -1.09 -22.66
C THR A 330 -3.32 -0.05 -21.53
N GLY A 331 -2.23 0.71 -21.37
CA GLY A 331 -2.16 1.82 -20.41
C GLY A 331 -3.16 2.94 -20.67
N ILE A 332 -3.32 3.37 -21.93
CA ILE A 332 -4.29 4.40 -22.32
C ILE A 332 -5.70 3.99 -21.89
N ILE A 333 -6.11 2.78 -22.25
CA ILE A 333 -7.47 2.29 -21.94
C ILE A 333 -7.61 2.02 -20.43
N GLY A 334 -6.54 1.58 -19.75
CA GLY A 334 -6.50 1.49 -18.29
C GLY A 334 -6.73 2.83 -17.57
N GLY A 335 -6.18 3.91 -18.11
CA GLY A 335 -6.44 5.28 -17.65
C GLY A 335 -7.90 5.69 -17.85
N VAL A 336 -8.49 5.36 -19.01
CA VAL A 336 -9.92 5.59 -19.28
C VAL A 336 -10.80 4.80 -18.32
N ALA A 337 -10.48 3.52 -18.10
CA ALA A 337 -11.22 2.63 -17.20
C ALA A 337 -11.23 3.18 -15.77
N TYR A 338 -10.08 3.62 -15.26
CA TYR A 338 -9.99 4.31 -13.97
C TYR A 338 -10.94 5.51 -13.89
N MET A 339 -10.92 6.43 -14.86
CA MET A 339 -11.79 7.62 -14.85
C MET A 339 -13.29 7.26 -14.86
N ILE A 340 -13.66 6.23 -15.64
CA ILE A 340 -15.04 5.73 -15.70
C ILE A 340 -15.46 5.15 -14.34
N VAL A 341 -14.62 4.32 -13.71
CA VAL A 341 -14.93 3.70 -12.43
C VAL A 341 -15.04 4.75 -11.32
N THR A 342 -14.10 5.71 -11.24
CA THR A 342 -14.21 6.84 -10.31
C THR A 342 -15.51 7.61 -10.51
N TRP A 343 -15.87 7.92 -11.76
CA TRP A 343 -17.12 8.63 -12.06
C TRP A 343 -18.35 7.84 -11.62
N LEU A 344 -18.40 6.53 -11.89
CA LEU A 344 -19.50 5.65 -11.48
C LEU A 344 -19.63 5.59 -9.96
N MET A 345 -18.51 5.39 -9.25
CA MET A 345 -18.48 5.31 -7.79
C MET A 345 -19.04 6.59 -7.15
N LEU A 346 -18.61 7.75 -7.62
CA LEU A 346 -19.02 9.03 -7.04
C LEU A 346 -20.42 9.47 -7.47
N ASN A 347 -20.75 9.39 -8.77
CA ASN A 347 -21.95 10.03 -9.30
C ASN A 347 -23.17 9.10 -9.38
N LYS A 348 -22.97 7.78 -9.31
CA LYS A 348 -24.05 6.79 -9.41
C LYS A 348 -24.19 5.96 -8.15
N LEU A 349 -23.08 5.43 -7.65
CA LEU A 349 -23.09 4.49 -6.53
C LEU A 349 -22.98 5.19 -5.16
N HIS A 350 -22.54 6.45 -5.14
CA HIS A 350 -22.30 7.24 -3.92
C HIS A 350 -21.36 6.53 -2.92
N VAL A 351 -20.35 5.84 -3.46
CA VAL A 351 -19.30 5.16 -2.70
C VAL A 351 -18.11 6.10 -2.59
N ASP A 352 -17.63 6.30 -1.37
CA ASP A 352 -16.49 7.16 -1.09
C ASP A 352 -15.22 6.32 -0.89
N ASP A 353 -14.32 6.46 -1.86
CA ASP A 353 -12.97 5.93 -1.81
C ASP A 353 -12.00 7.13 -1.73
N PRO A 354 -11.33 7.35 -0.58
CA PRO A 354 -10.42 8.48 -0.40
C PRO A 354 -9.25 8.55 -1.37
N LEU A 355 -8.81 7.41 -1.93
CA LEU A 355 -7.62 7.31 -2.76
C LEU A 355 -7.92 6.97 -4.22
N ASP A 356 -9.19 6.73 -4.56
CA ASP A 356 -9.60 6.00 -5.76
C ASP A 356 -8.94 4.60 -5.88
N ALA A 357 -8.61 3.96 -4.75
CA ALA A 357 -7.92 2.67 -4.75
C ALA A 357 -8.72 1.59 -5.53
N CYS A 358 -10.04 1.54 -5.32
CA CYS A 358 -10.94 0.72 -6.11
C CYS A 358 -10.83 1.03 -7.60
N ALA A 359 -10.91 2.29 -8.02
CA ALA A 359 -10.93 2.62 -9.44
C ALA A 359 -9.60 2.30 -10.14
N VAL A 360 -8.48 2.53 -9.48
CA VAL A 360 -7.14 2.17 -9.99
C VAL A 360 -7.03 0.65 -10.14
N HIS A 361 -7.35 -0.11 -9.10
CA HIS A 361 -7.08 -1.54 -9.07
C HIS A 361 -8.17 -2.38 -9.75
N PHE A 362 -9.46 -2.07 -9.56
CA PHE A 362 -10.56 -2.73 -10.26
C PHE A 362 -10.62 -2.33 -11.74
N GLY A 363 -10.56 -1.03 -12.04
CA GLY A 363 -10.66 -0.52 -13.40
C GLY A 363 -9.48 -0.98 -14.26
N GLY A 364 -8.25 -0.77 -13.77
CA GLY A 364 -7.05 -1.26 -14.43
C GLY A 364 -7.00 -2.79 -14.47
N GLY A 365 -7.34 -3.46 -13.36
CA GLY A 365 -7.27 -4.91 -13.24
C GLY A 365 -8.17 -5.64 -14.22
N VAL A 366 -9.45 -5.25 -14.28
CA VAL A 366 -10.44 -5.78 -15.22
C VAL A 366 -9.99 -5.57 -16.65
N TRP A 367 -9.54 -4.35 -16.98
CA TRP A 367 -9.08 -4.05 -18.32
C TRP A 367 -7.84 -4.88 -18.68
N GLY A 368 -6.89 -5.07 -17.76
CA GLY A 368 -5.67 -5.83 -18.04
C GLY A 368 -5.91 -7.29 -18.40
N VAL A 369 -6.81 -7.96 -17.68
CA VAL A 369 -7.20 -9.35 -17.98
C VAL A 369 -7.86 -9.45 -19.36
N ILE A 370 -8.69 -8.47 -19.73
CA ILE A 370 -9.34 -8.40 -21.05
C ILE A 370 -8.30 -8.08 -22.14
N ALA A 371 -7.42 -7.10 -21.90
CA ALA A 371 -6.42 -6.62 -22.84
C ALA A 371 -5.48 -7.75 -23.27
N LEU A 372 -5.08 -8.64 -22.35
CA LEU A 372 -4.29 -9.83 -22.65
C LEU A 372 -4.90 -10.66 -23.79
N ALA A 373 -6.21 -10.91 -23.73
CA ALA A 373 -6.90 -11.74 -24.73
C ALA A 373 -6.92 -11.12 -26.14
N PHE A 374 -6.65 -9.82 -26.26
CA PHE A 374 -6.53 -9.15 -27.54
C PHE A 374 -5.07 -8.98 -27.98
N PHE A 375 -4.22 -8.55 -27.07
CA PHE A 375 -2.87 -8.05 -27.37
C PHE A 375 -1.74 -9.04 -27.12
N SER A 376 -1.98 -10.18 -26.46
CA SER A 376 -0.96 -11.23 -26.31
C SER A 376 -0.42 -11.67 -27.66
N ASN A 377 0.90 -11.69 -27.81
CA ASN A 377 1.55 -12.19 -29.03
C ASN A 377 1.34 -13.71 -29.23
N GLU A 378 0.98 -14.45 -28.16
CA GLU A 378 0.86 -15.92 -28.19
C GLU A 378 -0.58 -16.42 -28.29
N VAL A 379 -1.54 -15.69 -27.71
CA VAL A 379 -2.94 -16.12 -27.63
C VAL A 379 -3.94 -15.03 -28.01
N GLY A 380 -3.46 -13.84 -28.36
CA GLY A 380 -4.28 -12.67 -28.60
C GLY A 380 -5.09 -12.74 -29.91
N ILE A 381 -6.32 -12.24 -29.86
CA ILE A 381 -7.22 -12.18 -31.02
C ILE A 381 -6.59 -11.41 -32.19
N PHE A 382 -5.80 -10.36 -31.94
CA PHE A 382 -5.22 -9.54 -33.00
C PHE A 382 -4.10 -10.24 -33.79
N TYR A 383 -3.46 -11.26 -33.22
CA TYR A 383 -2.38 -12.00 -33.87
C TYR A 383 -2.87 -13.30 -34.52
N HIS A 384 -3.81 -14.00 -33.87
CA HIS A 384 -4.19 -15.35 -34.28
C HIS A 384 -5.54 -15.44 -35.00
N TRP A 385 -6.50 -14.58 -34.62
CA TRP A 385 -7.87 -14.53 -35.20
C TRP A 385 -8.48 -15.93 -35.48
N ASN A 386 -8.61 -16.77 -34.45
CA ASN A 386 -9.09 -18.14 -34.58
C ASN A 386 -9.96 -18.56 -33.38
N ALA A 387 -10.42 -19.81 -33.37
CA ALA A 387 -11.26 -20.34 -32.28
C ALA A 387 -10.53 -20.33 -30.93
N ASP A 388 -9.23 -20.66 -30.92
CA ASP A 388 -8.43 -20.73 -29.70
C ASP A 388 -8.26 -19.33 -29.06
N SER A 389 -8.02 -18.28 -29.86
CA SER A 389 -7.95 -16.90 -29.33
C SER A 389 -9.32 -16.36 -28.89
N GLY A 390 -10.41 -16.79 -29.54
CA GLY A 390 -11.77 -16.52 -29.06
C GLY A 390 -12.07 -17.22 -27.73
N LEU A 391 -11.65 -18.48 -27.58
CA LEU A 391 -11.76 -19.23 -26.32
C LEU A 391 -10.87 -18.64 -25.23
N GLN A 392 -9.69 -18.12 -25.57
CA GLN A 392 -8.84 -17.42 -24.63
C GLN A 392 -9.58 -16.23 -24.01
N LEU A 393 -10.23 -15.38 -24.81
CA LEU A 393 -11.05 -14.28 -24.29
C LEU A 393 -12.15 -14.80 -23.36
N ALA A 394 -12.87 -15.85 -23.77
CA ALA A 394 -13.92 -16.44 -22.93
C ALA A 394 -13.36 -16.94 -21.59
N TRP A 395 -12.21 -17.60 -21.58
CA TRP A 395 -11.59 -18.14 -20.37
C TRP A 395 -11.03 -17.05 -19.46
N GLN A 396 -10.43 -15.99 -20.02
CA GLN A 396 -10.06 -14.79 -19.26
C GLN A 396 -11.27 -14.15 -18.57
N LEU A 397 -12.42 -14.07 -19.26
CA LEU A 397 -13.66 -13.54 -18.70
C LEU A 397 -14.26 -14.44 -17.61
N VAL A 398 -14.16 -15.78 -17.75
CA VAL A 398 -14.54 -16.73 -16.69
C VAL A 398 -13.68 -16.54 -15.45
N GLY A 399 -12.36 -16.42 -15.62
CA GLY A 399 -11.44 -16.13 -14.52
C GLY A 399 -11.78 -14.82 -13.82
N LEU A 400 -11.98 -13.75 -14.60
CA LEU A 400 -12.35 -12.44 -14.10
C LEU A 400 -13.66 -12.48 -13.30
N LEU A 401 -14.71 -13.07 -13.86
CA LEU A 401 -16.01 -13.19 -13.18
C LEU A 401 -15.89 -14.00 -11.89
N THR A 402 -15.12 -15.09 -11.91
CA THR A 402 -14.91 -15.94 -10.74
C THR A 402 -14.20 -15.18 -9.62
N ILE A 403 -13.12 -14.45 -9.94
CA ILE A 403 -12.39 -13.62 -8.98
C ILE A 403 -13.28 -12.52 -8.40
N ILE A 404 -14.07 -11.84 -9.24
CA ILE A 404 -15.00 -10.80 -8.80
C ILE A 404 -16.05 -11.38 -7.86
N VAL A 405 -16.71 -12.48 -8.23
CA VAL A 405 -17.78 -13.09 -7.41
C VAL A 405 -17.23 -13.62 -6.10
N TRP A 406 -16.13 -14.38 -6.12
CA TRP A 406 -15.47 -14.90 -4.92
C TRP A 406 -15.15 -13.78 -3.95
N THR A 407 -14.49 -12.75 -4.44
CA THR A 407 -14.03 -11.65 -3.61
C THR A 407 -15.18 -10.80 -3.11
N ALA A 408 -16.17 -10.51 -3.95
CA ALA A 408 -17.33 -9.72 -3.57
C ALA A 408 -18.15 -10.40 -2.46
N VAL A 409 -18.41 -11.71 -2.60
CA VAL A 409 -19.20 -12.48 -1.63
C VAL A 409 -18.47 -12.54 -0.28
N LEU A 410 -17.21 -12.94 -0.25
CA LEU A 410 -16.47 -13.08 1.01
C LEU A 410 -16.20 -11.74 1.66
N SER A 411 -15.84 -10.72 0.87
CA SER A 411 -15.66 -9.36 1.40
C SER A 411 -16.97 -8.81 1.96
N PHE A 412 -18.11 -9.06 1.29
CA PHE A 412 -19.41 -8.60 1.78
C PHE A 412 -19.76 -9.26 3.10
N ILE A 413 -19.61 -10.59 3.21
CA ILE A 413 -19.86 -11.34 4.45
C ILE A 413 -18.99 -10.76 5.57
N MET A 414 -17.69 -10.63 5.34
CA MET A 414 -16.72 -10.12 6.31
C MET A 414 -17.05 -8.70 6.78
N PHE A 415 -17.18 -7.75 5.85
CA PHE A 415 -17.46 -6.35 6.20
C PHE A 415 -18.86 -6.17 6.80
N TYR A 416 -19.85 -6.93 6.34
CA TYR A 416 -21.20 -6.87 6.89
C TYR A 416 -21.25 -7.40 8.32
N ILE A 417 -20.53 -8.48 8.64
CA ILE A 417 -20.39 -8.99 10.00
C ILE A 417 -19.75 -7.91 10.89
N LEU A 418 -18.63 -7.33 10.46
CA LEU A 418 -17.96 -6.24 11.19
C LEU A 418 -18.90 -5.05 11.42
N LYS A 419 -19.71 -4.69 10.41
CA LYS A 419 -20.71 -3.62 10.51
C LYS A 419 -21.80 -3.95 11.53
N LYS A 420 -22.31 -5.18 11.51
CA LYS A 420 -23.39 -5.63 12.41
C LYS A 420 -22.98 -5.60 13.88
N PHE A 421 -21.69 -5.79 14.17
CA PHE A 421 -21.14 -5.72 15.53
C PHE A 421 -20.55 -4.34 15.89
N ASP A 422 -20.81 -3.30 15.08
CA ASP A 422 -20.27 -1.95 15.28
C ASP A 422 -18.72 -1.90 15.35
N LEU A 423 -18.06 -2.86 14.68
CA LEU A 423 -16.60 -2.98 14.62
C LEU A 423 -16.01 -2.42 13.31
N LEU A 424 -16.84 -1.99 12.36
CA LEU A 424 -16.39 -1.54 11.04
C LEU A 424 -16.02 -0.05 10.99
N ARG A 425 -16.87 0.82 11.54
CA ARG A 425 -16.76 2.28 11.38
C ARG A 425 -16.70 2.97 12.73
N VAL A 426 -15.85 3.98 12.83
CA VAL A 426 -15.70 4.76 14.07
C VAL A 426 -16.98 5.58 14.35
N PRO A 427 -17.27 5.92 15.61
CA PRO A 427 -18.36 6.84 15.94
C PRO A 427 -18.21 8.21 15.28
N PHE A 428 -19.34 8.86 14.98
CA PHE A 428 -19.41 10.18 14.34
C PHE A 428 -18.45 11.22 14.96
N ILE A 429 -18.39 11.28 16.30
CA ILE A 429 -17.54 12.25 17.00
C ILE A 429 -16.05 12.00 16.76
N LEU A 430 -15.63 10.74 16.63
CA LEU A 430 -14.22 10.40 16.37
C LEU A 430 -13.85 10.71 14.92
N GLU A 431 -14.74 10.41 13.97
CA GLU A 431 -14.52 10.77 12.56
C GLU A 431 -14.41 12.30 12.37
N MET A 432 -15.24 13.07 13.09
CA MET A 432 -15.17 14.53 13.08
C MET A 432 -13.90 15.08 13.73
N LYS A 433 -13.44 14.49 14.85
CA LYS A 433 -12.19 14.90 15.51
C LYS A 433 -10.92 14.47 14.76
N GLY A 434 -10.98 13.37 13.99
CA GLY A 434 -9.80 12.69 13.46
C GLY A 434 -9.30 11.62 14.42
N LEU A 435 -8.65 10.60 13.89
CA LEU A 435 -8.33 9.37 14.62
C LEU A 435 -6.98 9.42 15.36
N ASP A 436 -6.08 10.33 14.97
CA ASP A 436 -4.72 10.38 15.52
C ASP A 436 -4.72 10.57 17.05
N ILE A 437 -5.39 11.61 17.55
CA ILE A 437 -5.46 11.85 19.00
C ILE A 437 -6.39 10.86 19.73
N PRO A 438 -7.67 10.68 19.33
CA PRO A 438 -8.61 9.91 20.13
C PRO A 438 -8.36 8.40 20.15
N LYS A 439 -7.66 7.84 19.14
CA LYS A 439 -7.33 6.41 19.10
C LYS A 439 -5.87 6.14 19.47
N HIS A 440 -4.94 6.97 18.99
CA HIS A 440 -3.51 6.69 19.13
C HIS A 440 -2.82 7.58 20.16
N GLY A 441 -3.46 8.68 20.59
CA GLY A 441 -2.85 9.63 21.52
C GLY A 441 -1.64 10.36 20.95
N GLU A 442 -1.43 10.27 19.63
CA GLU A 442 -0.20 10.68 18.97
C GLU A 442 -0.55 11.49 17.70
N PRO A 443 -0.37 12.82 17.71
CA PRO A 443 -0.54 13.63 16.52
C PRO A 443 0.60 13.37 15.54
N ALA A 444 0.31 13.27 14.25
CA ALA A 444 1.35 13.19 13.23
C ALA A 444 2.18 14.49 13.12
N TYR A 445 1.58 15.62 13.53
CA TYR A 445 2.15 16.96 13.45
C TYR A 445 2.08 17.64 14.83
N PRO A 446 2.92 17.24 15.80
CA PRO A 446 2.94 17.87 17.12
C PRO A 446 3.37 19.33 16.99
N THR A 447 2.49 20.26 17.38
CA THR A 447 2.72 21.70 17.26
C THR A 447 3.98 22.16 18.00
N GLU A 448 4.32 21.47 19.09
CA GLU A 448 5.52 21.71 19.90
C GLU A 448 6.81 21.47 19.11
N ALA A 449 6.78 20.59 18.11
CA ALA A 449 7.94 20.24 17.29
C ALA A 449 8.22 21.26 16.15
N TYR A 450 7.22 22.07 15.78
CA TYR A 450 7.38 23.12 14.76
C TYR A 450 7.85 24.46 15.34
N GLY A 451 7.97 24.55 16.66
CA GLY A 451 8.62 25.67 17.35
C GLY A 451 10.15 25.56 17.37
N HIS A 452 10.81 26.42 18.15
CA HIS A 452 12.27 26.44 18.30
C HIS A 452 12.81 25.30 19.20
N GLY A 453 12.06 24.21 19.35
CA GLY A 453 12.33 23.11 20.30
C GLY A 453 11.99 23.46 21.76
N TRP A 454 11.44 24.65 21.99
CA TRP A 454 11.19 25.26 23.28
C TRP A 454 9.73 25.76 23.32
N GLY A 455 8.72 24.87 23.32
CA GLY A 455 7.31 25.28 23.49
C GLY A 455 7.06 26.03 24.82
N GLU A 456 5.85 26.02 25.39
CA GLU A 456 5.62 26.64 26.72
C GLU A 456 6.63 26.20 27.80
N ARG A 457 7.11 24.95 27.70
CA ARG A 457 8.18 24.39 28.55
C ARG A 457 9.54 25.04 28.33
N GLY A 458 9.84 25.43 27.11
CA GLY A 458 11.08 26.07 26.76
C GLY A 458 11.08 27.57 27.03
N ASP A 459 9.94 28.23 26.89
CA ASP A 459 9.75 29.58 27.47
C ASP A 459 9.86 29.54 28.99
N ALA A 460 9.29 28.51 29.65
CA ALA A 460 9.47 28.28 31.08
C ALA A 460 10.94 27.99 31.44
N LEU A 461 11.65 27.13 30.69
CA LEU A 461 13.07 26.87 30.88
C LEU A 461 13.93 28.12 30.61
N HIS A 462 13.60 28.90 29.59
CA HIS A 462 14.30 30.14 29.25
C HIS A 462 14.07 31.20 30.34
N THR A 463 12.89 31.20 30.94
CA THR A 463 12.55 32.02 32.12
C THR A 463 13.30 31.53 33.36
N MET A 464 13.34 30.22 33.61
CA MET A 464 14.10 29.62 34.72
C MET A 464 15.61 29.84 34.58
N VAL A 465 16.15 29.77 33.35
CA VAL A 465 17.55 30.07 33.04
C VAL A 465 17.83 31.57 33.19
N LYS A 466 16.93 32.46 32.74
CA LYS A 466 17.07 33.91 33.00
C LYS A 466 17.05 34.22 34.50
N GLN A 467 16.19 33.55 35.27
CA GLN A 467 16.11 33.70 36.71
C GLN A 467 17.36 33.16 37.42
N SER A 468 17.91 32.03 36.99
CA SER A 468 19.15 31.47 37.57
C SER A 468 20.39 32.30 37.23
N VAL A 469 20.45 32.88 36.02
CA VAL A 469 21.51 33.83 35.65
C VAL A 469 21.39 35.13 36.45
N GLN A 470 20.18 35.68 36.63
CA GLN A 470 19.96 36.87 37.47
C GLN A 470 20.30 36.65 38.95
N SER A 471 19.98 35.48 39.52
CA SER A 471 20.37 35.14 40.90
C SER A 471 21.87 34.93 41.04
N SER A 472 22.56 34.51 39.97
CA SER A 472 24.02 34.38 39.95
C SER A 472 24.72 35.75 39.89
N SER A 473 24.14 36.72 39.18
CA SER A 473 24.66 38.09 39.07
C SER A 473 24.44 38.94 40.32
N THR A 474 23.53 38.55 41.23
CA THR A 474 23.27 39.28 42.49
C THR A 474 24.19 38.88 43.65
N THR A 475 25.12 37.93 43.44
CA THR A 475 26.11 37.52 44.45
C THR A 475 27.48 38.19 44.29
N LEU A 476 27.56 39.31 43.58
CA LEU A 476 28.73 40.18 43.53
C LEU A 476 28.37 41.60 44.04
N VAL A 477 27.97 41.68 45.31
CA VAL A 477 27.87 42.95 46.05
C VAL A 477 28.88 42.89 47.20
N SER A 478 29.94 43.70 47.05
CA SER A 478 30.81 44.30 48.06
C SER A 478 31.17 43.46 49.30
N ALA A 479 32.37 42.86 49.27
CA ALA A 479 33.12 42.63 50.50
C ALA A 479 33.69 43.99 50.98
N ASP A 480 33.01 44.61 51.93
CA ASP A 480 33.53 45.75 52.68
C ASP A 480 34.60 45.26 53.67
N LEU A 481 35.74 45.95 53.66
CA LEU A 481 36.93 45.68 54.45
C LEU A 481 36.79 46.36 55.83
N SER A 482 36.35 45.60 56.83
CA SER A 482 36.66 45.93 58.22
C SER A 482 36.96 44.66 59.04
N THR A 483 38.23 44.49 59.38
CA THR A 483 38.74 43.56 60.40
C THR A 483 38.85 44.29 61.76
N PRO A 484 39.07 43.61 62.91
CA PRO A 484 38.93 42.17 63.21
C PRO A 484 38.20 41.87 64.54
N ARG A 485 37.70 40.64 64.74
CA ARG A 485 37.94 39.92 66.02
C ARG A 485 37.80 38.41 65.89
N ILE A 486 38.69 37.77 66.62
CA ILE A 486 39.04 36.36 66.70
C ILE A 486 37.98 35.60 67.51
N GLN A 487 37.51 34.44 67.02
CA GLN A 487 37.41 33.24 67.86
C GLN A 487 37.38 31.95 67.04
N ARG A 488 38.39 31.10 67.27
CA ARG A 488 38.41 29.69 66.87
C ARG A 488 37.63 28.84 67.87
N SER A 489 36.75 27.96 67.39
CA SER A 489 36.53 26.59 67.91
C SER A 489 35.44 25.92 67.07
N LYS A 490 35.73 24.86 66.31
CA LYS A 490 35.71 23.42 66.67
C LYS A 490 34.58 22.69 65.92
N LEU A 491 34.99 21.63 65.23
CA LEU A 491 34.21 20.50 64.72
C LEU A 491 33.02 20.07 65.58
N ALA A 492 31.94 19.65 64.90
CA ALA A 492 31.22 18.42 65.21
C ALA A 492 30.44 17.93 63.98
N LEU A 493 30.70 16.68 63.57
CA LEU A 493 29.72 15.85 62.88
C LEU A 493 28.56 15.59 63.85
N ASP A 494 27.32 15.62 63.37
CA ASP A 494 26.38 14.62 63.84
C ASP A 494 25.24 14.31 62.85
N SER A 495 24.64 13.17 63.12
CA SER A 495 23.92 12.25 62.25
C SER A 495 22.39 12.29 62.42
N HIS A 496 21.69 11.69 61.45
CA HIS A 496 20.39 11.00 61.53
C HIS A 496 19.04 11.74 61.55
N LYS A 497 18.10 11.14 60.76
CA LYS A 497 16.62 11.06 60.88
C LYS A 497 15.84 12.32 60.42
N ASP A 498 14.75 12.28 59.64
CA ASP A 498 13.69 11.29 59.40
C ASP A 498 13.04 11.47 58.00
N ILE A 499 12.49 10.38 57.46
CA ILE A 499 11.64 10.34 56.25
C ILE A 499 10.18 10.19 56.69
N PRO A 500 9.21 10.95 56.11
CA PRO A 500 7.83 10.48 56.03
C PRO A 500 7.43 10.17 54.59
N ARG A 501 6.97 8.93 54.38
CA ARG A 501 6.23 8.48 53.19
C ARG A 501 4.83 9.09 53.22
N HIS A 502 4.42 9.79 52.16
CA HIS A 502 3.01 10.11 51.90
C HIS A 502 2.49 9.39 50.65
N LYS A 503 1.29 8.83 50.83
CA LYS A 503 0.49 8.02 49.89
C LYS A 503 0.16 8.78 48.61
N ALA A 504 0.16 8.06 47.50
CA ALA A 504 -0.34 8.52 46.21
C ALA A 504 -1.88 8.55 46.21
N GLU A 505 -2.46 9.72 45.99
CA GLU A 505 -3.84 9.88 45.52
C GLU A 505 -3.81 10.50 44.12
N GLN A 506 -4.56 9.89 43.19
CA GLN A 506 -4.73 10.35 41.81
C GLN A 506 -5.62 11.61 41.77
N PRO A 507 -5.32 12.65 40.97
CA PRO A 507 -6.24 13.75 40.79
C PRO A 507 -7.33 13.37 39.77
N LYS A 508 -8.59 13.38 40.22
CA LYS A 508 -9.76 13.54 39.36
C LYS A 508 -9.90 15.02 38.99
N PHE A 509 -9.75 15.37 37.72
CA PHE A 509 -10.13 16.69 37.23
C PHE A 509 -11.60 16.70 36.81
N TYR A 510 -12.42 17.37 37.62
CA TYR A 510 -13.72 17.91 37.19
C TYR A 510 -13.46 19.29 36.57
N LEU A 511 -13.94 19.51 35.34
CA LEU A 511 -13.97 20.82 34.70
C LEU A 511 -15.19 21.58 35.20
N ASP A 512 -14.96 22.55 36.10
CA ASP A 512 -15.94 23.57 36.45
C ASP A 512 -15.81 24.72 35.44
N VAL A 513 -16.84 24.91 34.61
CA VAL A 513 -16.88 25.96 33.59
C VAL A 513 -17.25 27.27 34.26
N ASN A 514 -16.25 28.11 34.52
CA ASN A 514 -16.46 29.39 35.17
C ASN A 514 -17.11 30.39 34.20
N LYS A 515 -18.29 30.91 34.58
CA LYS A 515 -19.16 31.82 33.80
C LYS A 515 -18.57 33.22 33.55
N GLU A 516 -17.40 33.54 34.08
CA GLU A 516 -16.79 34.88 33.98
C GLU A 516 -16.07 35.19 32.65
N HIS A 517 -15.83 34.20 31.78
CA HIS A 517 -15.14 34.43 30.49
C HIS A 517 -16.08 34.79 29.32
N ILE A 518 -17.40 34.76 29.53
CA ILE A 518 -18.38 35.11 28.50
C ILE A 518 -18.74 36.62 28.54
N ASP A 519 -18.67 37.26 29.71
CA ASP A 519 -19.10 38.66 29.87
C ASP A 519 -18.04 39.72 29.49
N ASN A 520 -16.79 39.32 29.23
CA ASN A 520 -15.71 40.24 28.84
C ASN A 520 -15.52 40.39 27.31
N ALA A 521 -16.15 39.52 26.50
CA ALA A 521 -16.09 39.62 25.04
C ALA A 521 -17.05 40.68 24.47
N GLU A 522 -18.13 41.04 25.19
CA GLU A 522 -19.11 42.03 24.74
C GLU A 522 -18.74 43.49 25.06
N LYS A 523 -17.73 43.74 25.91
CA LYS A 523 -17.29 45.12 26.26
C LYS A 523 -16.20 45.70 25.35
N ASN A 524 -15.57 44.89 24.49
CA ASN A 524 -14.43 45.34 23.67
C ASN A 524 -14.72 45.47 22.16
N GLY A 525 -15.99 45.52 21.75
CA GLY A 525 -16.37 46.03 20.41
C GLY A 525 -15.77 45.29 19.21
N VAL A 526 -15.53 43.97 19.31
CA VAL A 526 -15.10 43.16 18.16
C VAL A 526 -16.33 42.72 17.38
N VAL A 527 -16.69 43.50 16.36
CA VAL A 527 -17.71 43.12 15.37
C VAL A 527 -17.14 42.04 14.45
N LEU A 528 -17.64 40.81 14.57
CA LEU A 528 -17.42 39.75 13.59
C LEU A 528 -18.13 40.10 12.29
N ARG A 529 -17.40 40.58 11.28
CA ARG A 529 -17.92 40.66 9.90
C ARG A 529 -18.07 39.25 9.32
N GLN A 530 -19.31 38.87 9.03
CA GLN A 530 -19.63 37.80 8.09
C GLN A 530 -19.54 38.37 6.67
N ASP A 531 -18.50 38.02 5.93
CA ASP A 531 -18.46 38.27 4.49
C ASP A 531 -19.11 37.10 3.75
N LEU A 532 -20.33 37.34 3.24
CA LEU A 532 -21.01 36.49 2.26
C LEU A 532 -20.54 36.89 0.85
N PRO A 533 -20.18 35.94 -0.05
CA PRO A 533 -19.74 36.29 -1.39
C PRO A 533 -20.94 36.49 -2.30
N GLY A 534 -21.20 37.73 -2.71
CA GLY A 534 -22.12 37.99 -3.81
C GLY A 534 -22.70 39.40 -3.85
N GLN A 535 -21.92 40.40 -4.27
CA GLN A 535 -22.45 41.52 -5.03
C GLN A 535 -21.33 42.24 -5.81
N ARG A 536 -21.56 42.38 -7.12
CA ARG A 536 -20.72 43.09 -8.08
C ARG A 536 -20.76 44.59 -7.82
N SER A 537 -19.63 45.27 -7.99
CA SER A 537 -19.63 46.62 -8.56
C SER A 537 -18.35 46.85 -9.36
N ASN A 538 -18.56 47.29 -10.60
CA ASN A 538 -17.57 47.81 -11.53
C ASN A 538 -16.73 48.92 -10.87
N GLU A 539 -15.43 48.98 -11.15
CA GLU A 539 -14.75 50.25 -11.42
C GLU A 539 -13.42 50.07 -12.16
N ASN A 540 -13.50 50.38 -13.46
CA ASN A 540 -12.54 51.00 -14.36
C ASN A 540 -11.10 51.32 -13.88
N THR A 541 -10.14 50.76 -14.63
CA THR A 541 -8.96 51.39 -15.27
C THR A 541 -8.17 52.48 -14.52
N LYS A 542 -6.85 52.25 -14.35
CA LYS A 542 -5.78 52.88 -15.18
C LYS A 542 -4.36 52.49 -14.71
N PHE A 543 -3.54 52.13 -15.72
CA PHE A 543 -2.09 51.89 -15.81
C PHE A 543 -1.48 50.67 -15.12
#